data_AF-A0A6I4I3X9-F1
#
_entry.id   AF-A0A6I4I3X9-F1
#
_cell.length_a   1.000
_cell.length_b   1.000
_cell.length_c   1.000
_cell.angle_alpha   90.00
_cell.angle_beta   90.00
_cell.angle_gamma   90.00
#
_symmetry.space_group_name_H-M   'P 1'
#
loop_
_entity.id
_entity.type
_entity.pdbx_description
1 polymer ?
#
loop_
_entity_poly.entity_id
_entity_poly.type
_entity_poly.pdbx_seq_one_letter_code
_entity_poly.pdbx_strand_id
1 'polypeptide(L)'
;MPVNKPAYLFLSATISGLIAIIGIATFFLSCNRSNKEQAAAQKPSNMPEQRWQVPDTAILPHDKRGETIRYGRELLAHTSKYFGTKGSIAQITNGMNCQNCHLDAGSRLFANNYSGFIASYPKKSNRSGRMTPATERIAECFERSLNGKVPDTAGKEVQAILAYMKWLGRGVKKSEKLYGSSTQKLPFLTVAANPANGLTVYKAKCQSCHGAGGEGLLAADKKSYAYPPLWGRHSYNDGAGMYRLINFAGFVKNNMPYGATYQRPQLTDKEAWDVAAFVNSQPRPHREQNSDWPDRTKKPIDMPFGPYADNFSEQQHKYGPYTGIAAAQITRQTNTK
;
A
#
# COMPACT_ATOMS: atom_id res chain seq x y z
N MET A 1 26.67 -77.56 -56.35
CA MET A 1 27.63 -78.36 -55.55
C MET A 1 28.32 -77.41 -54.59
N PRO A 2 28.51 -77.80 -53.32
CA PRO A 2 27.46 -77.75 -52.29
C PRO A 2 27.99 -76.97 -51.05
N VAL A 3 27.25 -76.69 -49.97
CA VAL A 3 26.80 -77.57 -48.87
C VAL A 3 25.77 -76.74 -48.06
N ASN A 4 24.50 -77.14 -47.93
CA ASN A 4 23.89 -77.92 -46.80
C ASN A 4 24.19 -77.34 -45.40
N LYS A 5 23.31 -77.18 -44.41
CA LYS A 5 22.01 -77.78 -44.03
C LYS A 5 21.37 -76.93 -42.88
N PRO A 6 20.12 -77.23 -42.45
CA PRO A 6 19.24 -76.36 -41.65
C PRO A 6 19.03 -76.80 -40.17
N ALA A 7 18.39 -75.96 -39.34
CA ALA A 7 17.52 -76.28 -38.19
C ALA A 7 17.05 -74.96 -37.52
N TYR A 8 15.78 -74.57 -37.52
CA TYR A 8 14.65 -74.97 -36.66
C TYR A 8 14.73 -74.56 -35.17
N LEU A 9 13.73 -73.73 -34.80
CA LEU A 9 13.04 -73.57 -33.50
C LEU A 9 13.79 -72.96 -32.30
N PHE A 10 13.28 -71.82 -31.80
CA PHE A 10 12.53 -71.63 -30.54
C PHE A 10 12.38 -70.11 -30.29
N LEU A 11 11.19 -69.53 -30.49
CA LEU A 11 10.14 -69.30 -29.49
C LEU A 11 10.48 -68.19 -28.46
N SER A 12 9.99 -66.96 -28.68
CA SER A 12 9.46 -66.13 -27.59
C SER A 12 8.69 -64.92 -28.12
N ALA A 13 7.39 -64.93 -27.84
CA ALA A 13 6.52 -63.82 -27.44
C ALA A 13 6.59 -62.48 -28.21
N THR A 14 5.46 -62.06 -28.78
CA THR A 14 4.68 -60.92 -28.25
C THR A 14 3.37 -60.76 -29.04
N ILE A 15 2.32 -61.41 -28.54
CA ILE A 15 0.94 -60.96 -28.75
C ILE A 15 0.74 -59.80 -27.78
N SER A 16 0.83 -58.55 -28.25
CA SER A 16 0.27 -57.35 -27.58
C SER A 16 0.38 -56.15 -28.51
N GLY A 17 -0.10 -56.29 -29.74
CA GLY A 17 0.02 -55.26 -30.76
C GLY A 17 -1.29 -54.65 -31.23
N LEU A 18 -2.44 -54.90 -30.56
CA LEU A 18 -3.73 -54.40 -31.05
C LEU A 18 -4.83 -54.22 -29.98
N ILE A 19 -4.46 -53.92 -28.73
CA ILE A 19 -5.42 -53.43 -27.70
C ILE A 19 -4.94 -52.14 -27.00
N ALA A 20 -3.73 -51.64 -27.34
CA ALA A 20 -3.14 -50.47 -26.70
C ALA A 20 -3.43 -49.12 -27.41
N ILE A 21 -4.32 -49.07 -28.40
CA ILE A 21 -4.62 -47.82 -29.13
C ILE A 21 -6.00 -47.24 -28.79
N ILE A 22 -6.94 -48.05 -28.27
CA ILE A 22 -8.28 -47.54 -27.88
C ILE A 22 -8.32 -47.08 -26.41
N GLY A 23 -7.39 -47.54 -25.56
CA GLY A 23 -7.30 -47.12 -24.15
C GLY A 23 -6.56 -45.79 -23.91
N ILE A 24 -5.84 -45.26 -24.90
CA ILE A 24 -5.07 -44.01 -24.75
C ILE A 24 -5.90 -42.78 -25.16
N ALA A 25 -6.90 -42.94 -26.03
CA ALA A 25 -7.75 -41.82 -26.45
C ALA A 25 -8.78 -41.37 -25.39
N THR A 26 -9.13 -42.22 -24.42
CA THR A 26 -10.10 -41.88 -23.35
C THR A 26 -9.46 -41.35 -22.07
N PHE A 27 -8.15 -41.56 -21.85
CA PHE A 27 -7.46 -41.03 -20.67
C PHE A 27 -7.00 -39.57 -20.86
N PHE A 28 -6.68 -39.15 -22.08
CA PHE A 28 -6.27 -37.76 -22.37
C PHE A 28 -7.42 -36.74 -22.41
N LEU A 29 -8.68 -37.19 -22.54
CA LEU A 29 -9.84 -36.30 -22.48
C LEU A 29 -10.41 -36.09 -21.06
N SER A 30 -9.98 -36.87 -20.07
CA SER A 30 -10.51 -36.76 -18.70
C SER A 30 -9.62 -35.97 -17.73
N CYS A 31 -8.34 -35.74 -18.04
CA CYS A 31 -7.45 -34.89 -17.23
C CYS A 31 -7.55 -33.38 -17.53
N ASN A 32 -8.26 -32.97 -18.58
CA ASN A 32 -8.35 -31.56 -18.97
C ASN A 32 -9.67 -30.88 -18.58
N ARG A 33 -10.60 -31.62 -17.95
CA ARG A 33 -11.91 -31.10 -17.52
C ARG A 33 -11.93 -30.61 -16.08
N SER A 34 -11.02 -31.09 -15.22
CA SER A 34 -10.98 -30.71 -13.79
C SER A 34 -10.23 -29.42 -13.47
N ASN A 35 -9.49 -28.84 -14.43
CA ASN A 35 -8.65 -27.63 -14.20
C ASN A 35 -9.22 -26.35 -14.83
N LYS A 36 -10.43 -26.38 -15.41
CA LYS A 36 -11.06 -25.19 -16.00
C LYS A 36 -12.10 -24.49 -15.11
N GLU A 37 -12.45 -25.05 -13.95
CA GLU A 37 -13.46 -24.47 -13.04
C GLU A 37 -12.91 -23.70 -11.83
N GLN A 38 -11.59 -23.63 -11.62
CA GLN A 38 -10.99 -22.87 -10.50
C GLN A 38 -10.14 -21.65 -10.92
N ALA A 39 -10.39 -21.11 -12.11
CA ALA A 39 -9.82 -19.82 -12.53
C ALA A 39 -10.87 -18.89 -13.13
N ALA A 40 -12.12 -18.96 -12.65
CA ALA A 40 -13.02 -17.81 -12.76
C ALA A 40 -12.54 -16.79 -11.72
N ALA A 41 -11.67 -15.88 -12.13
CA ALA A 41 -11.36 -14.68 -11.38
C ALA A 41 -12.71 -14.05 -10.97
N GLN A 42 -13.02 -14.08 -9.67
CA GLN A 42 -14.15 -13.36 -9.12
C GLN A 42 -14.00 -11.91 -9.56
N LYS A 43 -14.86 -11.47 -10.48
CA LYS A 43 -15.04 -10.04 -10.76
C LYS A 43 -15.27 -9.37 -9.41
N PRO A 44 -14.63 -8.22 -9.10
CA PRO A 44 -14.91 -7.50 -7.88
C PRO A 44 -16.40 -7.14 -7.87
N SER A 45 -17.18 -7.85 -7.05
CA SER A 45 -18.58 -7.55 -6.83
C SER A 45 -18.67 -6.23 -6.08
N ASN A 46 -19.36 -5.26 -6.68
CA ASN A 46 -19.66 -3.90 -6.19
C ASN A 46 -18.52 -2.87 -6.31
N MET A 47 -18.10 -2.56 -7.53
CA MET A 47 -17.62 -1.21 -7.82
C MET A 47 -18.82 -0.26 -7.95
N PRO A 48 -18.89 0.86 -7.21
CA PRO A 48 -19.99 1.80 -7.35
C PRO A 48 -20.02 2.37 -8.76
N GLU A 49 -21.22 2.48 -9.31
CA GLU A 49 -21.48 2.93 -10.68
C GLU A 49 -20.99 4.37 -10.92
N GLN A 50 -21.13 5.22 -9.89
CA GLN A 50 -20.58 6.57 -9.87
C GLN A 50 -19.39 6.67 -8.90
N ARG A 51 -18.19 6.77 -9.46
CA ARG A 51 -16.96 7.01 -8.70
C ARG A 51 -16.56 8.48 -8.81
N TRP A 52 -15.93 8.99 -7.76
CA TRP A 52 -15.27 10.30 -7.81
C TRP A 52 -14.30 10.33 -8.99
N GLN A 53 -14.42 11.38 -9.81
CA GLN A 53 -13.58 11.58 -10.98
C GLN A 53 -12.49 12.59 -10.68
N VAL A 54 -11.27 12.30 -11.12
CA VAL A 54 -10.14 13.20 -10.96
C VAL A 54 -10.37 14.46 -11.80
N PRO A 55 -10.36 15.66 -11.20
CA PRO A 55 -10.30 16.91 -11.94
C PRO A 55 -9.11 17.00 -12.90
N ASP A 56 -9.34 17.37 -14.15
CA ASP A 56 -8.25 17.68 -15.08
C ASP A 56 -7.57 19.00 -14.69
N THR A 57 -6.25 18.95 -14.48
CA THR A 57 -5.44 20.12 -14.15
C THR A 57 -5.28 21.11 -15.31
N ALA A 58 -5.55 20.69 -16.56
CA ALA A 58 -5.50 21.56 -17.73
C ALA A 58 -6.55 22.67 -17.67
N ILE A 59 -7.68 22.45 -16.98
CA ILE A 59 -8.76 23.43 -16.89
C ILE A 59 -8.48 24.58 -15.90
N LEU A 60 -7.39 24.48 -15.13
CA LEU A 60 -7.04 25.55 -14.19
C LEU A 60 -6.79 26.84 -14.98
N PRO A 61 -7.28 28.00 -14.50
CA PRO A 61 -7.02 29.28 -15.15
C PRO A 61 -5.53 29.64 -15.12
N HIS A 62 -5.12 30.53 -16.02
CA HIS A 62 -3.78 31.13 -16.04
C HIS A 62 -3.78 32.46 -15.26
N ASP A 63 -4.33 32.43 -14.05
CA ASP A 63 -4.35 33.56 -13.11
C ASP A 63 -3.64 33.18 -11.81
N LYS A 64 -3.53 34.15 -10.89
CA LYS A 64 -2.88 33.97 -9.58
C LYS A 64 -3.45 32.80 -8.77
N ARG A 65 -4.76 32.52 -8.90
CA ARG A 65 -5.41 31.40 -8.22
C ARG A 65 -4.98 30.07 -8.84
N GLY A 66 -4.99 29.97 -10.17
CA GLY A 66 -4.53 28.80 -10.91
C GLY A 66 -3.05 28.51 -10.64
N GLU A 67 -2.20 29.53 -10.63
CA GLU A 67 -0.79 29.42 -10.26
C GLU A 67 -0.59 28.88 -8.84
N THR A 68 -1.36 29.38 -7.87
CA THR A 68 -1.30 28.89 -6.48
C THR A 68 -1.67 27.40 -6.39
N ILE A 69 -2.69 26.97 -7.13
CA ILE A 69 -3.09 25.55 -7.17
C ILE A 69 -2.01 24.69 -7.84
N ARG A 70 -1.43 25.15 -8.96
CA ARG A 70 -0.33 24.44 -9.63
C ARG A 70 0.89 24.33 -8.72
N TYR A 71 1.22 25.40 -7.98
CA TYR A 71 2.31 25.39 -7.01
C TYR A 71 2.06 24.39 -5.87
N GLY A 72 0.83 24.33 -5.34
CA GLY A 72 0.45 23.34 -4.33
C GLY A 72 0.62 21.90 -4.82
N ARG A 73 0.21 21.61 -6.05
CA ARG A 73 0.42 20.30 -6.69
C ARG A 73 1.91 19.98 -6.84
N GLU A 74 2.69 20.96 -7.30
CA GLU A 74 4.13 20.83 -7.47
C GLU A 74 4.85 20.54 -6.15
N LEU A 75 4.47 21.20 -5.05
CA LEU A 75 5.01 20.93 -3.72
C LEU A 75 4.72 19.51 -3.22
N LEU A 76 3.55 18.94 -3.57
CA LEU A 76 3.22 17.55 -3.20
C LEU A 76 3.92 16.52 -4.07
N ALA A 77 4.03 16.80 -5.38
CA ALA A 77 4.71 15.94 -6.33
C ALA A 77 6.24 15.93 -6.12
N HIS A 78 6.81 17.09 -5.82
CA HIS A 78 8.26 17.30 -5.77
C HIS A 78 8.70 17.88 -4.43
N THR A 79 8.10 17.46 -3.32
CA THR A 79 8.39 17.97 -1.97
C THR A 79 9.88 18.05 -1.66
N SER A 80 10.67 17.04 -2.04
CA SER A 80 12.11 17.00 -1.81
C SER A 80 12.88 18.13 -2.50
N LYS A 81 12.42 18.59 -3.66
CA LYS A 81 13.02 19.74 -4.38
C LYS A 81 12.98 21.01 -3.53
N TYR A 82 11.97 21.15 -2.67
CA TYR A 82 11.75 22.34 -1.85
C TYR A 82 12.21 22.15 -0.40
N PHE A 83 11.94 20.99 0.18
CA PHE A 83 12.10 20.71 1.61
C PHE A 83 13.03 19.53 1.93
N GLY A 84 13.55 18.83 0.92
CA GLY A 84 14.43 17.68 1.06
C GLY A 84 15.83 18.04 1.53
N THR A 85 16.73 17.06 1.57
CA THR A 85 18.13 17.26 1.99
C THR A 85 18.91 18.25 1.12
N LYS A 86 18.41 18.55 -0.08
CA LYS A 86 18.91 19.60 -0.99
C LYS A 86 17.80 20.57 -1.41
N GLY A 87 16.83 20.78 -0.52
CA GLY A 87 15.66 21.62 -0.77
C GLY A 87 16.03 23.08 -0.99
N SER A 88 15.34 23.74 -1.94
CA SER A 88 15.56 25.15 -2.26
C SER A 88 14.95 26.14 -1.26
N ILE A 89 14.01 25.70 -0.43
CA ILE A 89 13.35 26.53 0.59
C ILE A 89 13.93 26.23 1.97
N ALA A 90 14.00 24.94 2.33
CA ALA A 90 14.59 24.50 3.59
C ALA A 90 15.07 23.04 3.49
N GLN A 91 16.01 22.65 4.35
CA GLN A 91 16.51 21.27 4.43
C GLN A 91 15.98 20.59 5.70
N ILE A 92 14.69 20.24 5.66
CA ILE A 92 13.94 19.87 6.88
C ILE A 92 13.26 18.50 6.78
N THR A 93 13.49 17.73 5.72
CA THR A 93 12.87 16.40 5.51
C THR A 93 13.86 15.35 5.03
N ASN A 94 13.43 14.09 5.04
CA ASN A 94 14.19 12.91 4.62
C ASN A 94 14.43 12.77 3.10
N GLY A 95 13.97 13.73 2.30
CA GLY A 95 14.16 13.74 0.85
C GLY A 95 13.14 12.92 0.05
N MET A 96 12.09 12.40 0.70
CA MET A 96 10.94 11.84 0.00
C MET A 96 9.95 12.94 -0.44
N ASN A 97 9.07 12.59 -1.35
CA ASN A 97 7.95 13.40 -1.80
C ASN A 97 6.64 12.91 -1.17
N CYS A 98 5.68 13.81 -0.93
CA CYS A 98 4.33 13.40 -0.51
C CYS A 98 3.74 12.39 -1.50
N GLN A 99 4.00 12.57 -2.79
CA GLN A 99 3.52 11.66 -3.83
C GLN A 99 4.05 10.23 -3.74
N ASN A 100 5.12 9.95 -2.99
CA ASN A 100 5.62 8.59 -2.82
C ASN A 100 4.60 7.68 -2.09
N CYS A 101 3.69 8.26 -1.30
CA CYS A 101 2.59 7.57 -0.64
C CYS A 101 1.20 8.02 -1.11
N HIS A 102 1.12 9.22 -1.69
CA HIS A 102 -0.09 9.85 -2.23
C HIS A 102 0.03 9.94 -3.75
N LEU A 103 -0.10 8.80 -4.44
CA LEU A 103 0.27 8.70 -5.85
C LEU A 103 -0.48 9.70 -6.74
N ASP A 104 0.18 10.13 -7.81
CA ASP A 104 -0.30 11.15 -8.75
C ASP A 104 -0.69 12.46 -8.04
N ALA A 105 0.17 12.93 -7.13
CA ALA A 105 -0.09 14.06 -6.23
C ALA A 105 -1.43 13.93 -5.48
N GLY A 106 -1.76 12.70 -5.05
CA GLY A 106 -2.95 12.33 -4.28
C GLY A 106 -4.24 12.29 -5.08
N SER A 107 -4.17 12.12 -6.40
CA SER A 107 -5.36 11.96 -7.25
C SER A 107 -5.69 10.49 -7.58
N ARG A 108 -4.77 9.54 -7.33
CA ARG A 108 -5.01 8.11 -7.59
C ARG A 108 -5.91 7.46 -6.53
N LEU A 109 -6.92 6.70 -6.97
CA LEU A 109 -7.76 5.89 -6.08
C LEU A 109 -6.94 4.75 -5.45
N PHE A 110 -7.27 4.38 -4.22
CA PHE A 110 -6.58 3.38 -3.39
C PHE A 110 -5.11 3.70 -3.06
N ALA A 111 -4.69 4.95 -3.28
CA ALA A 111 -3.32 5.42 -3.08
C ALA A 111 -3.26 6.67 -2.20
N ASN A 112 -4.02 6.65 -1.08
CA ASN A 112 -4.19 7.79 -0.17
C ASN A 112 -4.63 9.08 -0.89
N ASN A 113 -5.80 9.03 -1.51
CA ASN A 113 -6.34 10.12 -2.32
C ASN A 113 -6.74 11.34 -1.46
N TYR A 114 -6.53 12.56 -1.96
CA TYR A 114 -6.87 13.81 -1.26
C TYR A 114 -8.30 14.31 -1.51
N SER A 115 -9.10 13.69 -2.38
CA SER A 115 -10.47 14.10 -2.73
C SER A 115 -11.35 14.39 -1.51
N GLY A 116 -11.35 13.51 -0.51
CA GLY A 116 -12.12 13.66 0.73
C GLY A 116 -11.41 14.47 1.81
N PHE A 117 -10.18 14.95 1.58
CA PHE A 117 -9.34 15.55 2.62
C PHE A 117 -9.98 16.80 3.20
N ILE A 118 -10.19 17.85 2.40
CA ILE A 118 -10.73 19.13 2.89
C ILE A 118 -12.13 18.98 3.47
N ALA A 119 -12.99 18.16 2.85
CA ALA A 119 -14.34 17.88 3.35
C ALA A 119 -14.36 17.20 4.73
N SER A 120 -13.24 16.62 5.15
CA SER A 120 -13.09 15.97 6.46
C SER A 120 -12.61 16.91 7.57
N TYR A 121 -12.34 18.20 7.30
CA TYR A 121 -11.78 19.14 8.27
C TYR A 121 -12.66 20.38 8.50
N PRO A 122 -12.60 21.00 9.71
CA PRO A 122 -11.89 20.52 10.90
C PRO A 122 -12.54 19.24 11.48
N LYS A 123 -11.74 18.40 12.14
CA LYS A 123 -12.23 17.19 12.83
C LYS A 123 -11.52 16.94 14.14
N LYS A 124 -12.17 16.19 15.04
CA LYS A 124 -11.52 15.66 16.22
C LYS A 124 -10.52 14.58 15.79
N SER A 125 -9.23 14.84 15.93
CA SER A 125 -8.19 13.86 15.64
C SER A 125 -8.17 12.84 16.77
N ASN A 126 -8.41 11.57 16.45
CA ASN A 126 -8.28 10.51 17.44
C ASN A 126 -6.84 10.43 18.00
N ARG A 127 -5.83 10.83 17.21
CA ARG A 127 -4.42 10.82 17.61
C ARG A 127 -4.12 11.88 18.66
N SER A 128 -4.51 13.13 18.44
CA SER A 128 -4.20 14.21 19.39
C SER A 128 -5.31 14.45 20.42
N GLY A 129 -6.48 13.82 20.24
CA GLY A 129 -7.69 14.07 21.04
C GLY A 129 -8.35 15.43 20.80
N ARG A 130 -7.75 16.29 19.99
CA ARG A 130 -8.12 17.70 19.79
C ARG A 130 -8.90 17.92 18.49
N MET A 131 -9.65 19.02 18.44
CA MET A 131 -10.16 19.56 17.17
C MET A 131 -8.99 20.11 16.37
N THR A 132 -8.83 19.59 15.15
CA THR A 132 -7.64 19.78 14.33
C THR A 132 -8.03 20.40 12.99
N PRO A 133 -7.39 21.51 12.55
CA PRO A 133 -7.56 22.05 11.20
C PRO A 133 -6.82 21.20 10.16
N ALA A 134 -7.07 21.47 8.87
CA ALA A 134 -6.42 20.73 7.78
C ALA A 134 -4.88 20.93 7.73
N THR A 135 -4.40 22.14 8.07
CA THR A 135 -2.97 22.50 8.15
C THR A 135 -2.20 21.59 9.10
N GLU A 136 -2.76 21.33 10.27
CA GLU A 136 -2.14 20.49 11.29
C GLU A 136 -1.96 19.05 10.79
N ARG A 137 -2.88 18.53 9.96
CA ARG A 137 -2.68 17.21 9.36
C ARG A 137 -1.51 17.19 8.37
N ILE A 138 -1.27 18.29 7.66
CA ILE A 138 -0.10 18.45 6.80
C ILE A 138 1.17 18.48 7.67
N ALA A 139 1.16 19.24 8.76
CA ALA A 139 2.24 19.27 9.74
C ALA A 139 2.61 17.87 10.25
N GLU A 140 1.63 17.09 10.71
CA GLU A 140 1.85 15.70 11.12
C GLU A 140 2.48 14.83 10.02
N CYS A 141 2.17 15.09 8.74
CA CYS A 141 2.80 14.36 7.62
C CYS A 141 4.28 14.71 7.48
N PHE A 142 4.66 15.98 7.64
CA PHE A 142 6.07 16.40 7.66
C PHE A 142 6.84 15.71 8.79
N GLU A 143 6.28 15.72 10.01
CA GLU A 143 6.94 15.14 11.19
C GLU A 143 7.08 13.63 11.15
N ARG A 144 6.21 12.94 10.40
CA ARG A 144 6.11 11.48 10.46
C ARG A 144 6.54 10.80 9.18
N SER A 145 5.85 11.15 8.08
CA SER A 145 6.11 10.52 6.78
C SER A 145 7.40 11.05 6.15
N LEU A 146 7.68 12.34 6.35
CA LEU A 146 8.90 12.97 5.86
C LEU A 146 10.01 13.06 6.92
N ASN A 147 9.78 12.48 8.10
CA ASN A 147 10.70 12.44 9.24
C ASN A 147 11.42 13.78 9.46
N GLY A 148 10.64 14.86 9.47
CA GLY A 148 11.15 16.21 9.33
C GLY A 148 10.58 17.22 10.31
N LYS A 149 10.85 18.50 10.03
CA LYS A 149 10.21 19.63 10.71
C LYS A 149 9.09 20.20 9.86
N VAL A 150 8.13 20.82 10.53
CA VAL A 150 6.96 21.44 9.91
C VAL A 150 7.35 22.82 9.36
N PRO A 151 7.08 23.14 8.08
CA PRO A 151 7.18 24.51 7.58
C PRO A 151 6.05 25.37 8.17
N ASP A 152 6.18 26.69 8.12
CA ASP A 152 5.12 27.59 8.61
C ASP A 152 3.76 27.23 7.99
N THR A 153 2.81 26.83 8.85
CA THR A 153 1.49 26.38 8.43
C THR A 153 0.61 27.53 7.89
N ALA A 154 0.92 28.77 8.26
CA ALA A 154 0.32 29.96 7.67
C ALA A 154 1.07 30.44 6.41
N GLY A 155 2.26 29.89 6.16
CA GLY A 155 3.15 30.27 5.07
C GLY A 155 2.64 29.89 3.68
N LYS A 156 3.22 30.54 2.67
CA LYS A 156 2.83 30.42 1.25
C LYS A 156 2.74 28.96 0.78
N GLU A 157 3.69 28.12 1.16
CA GLU A 157 3.81 26.74 0.69
C GLU A 157 2.67 25.86 1.22
N VAL A 158 2.38 25.94 2.52
CA VAL A 158 1.29 25.15 3.12
C VAL A 158 -0.07 25.65 2.63
N GLN A 159 -0.24 26.97 2.46
CA GLN A 159 -1.47 27.53 1.89
C GLN A 159 -1.68 27.13 0.42
N ALA A 160 -0.61 27.04 -0.37
CA ALA A 160 -0.69 26.53 -1.75
C ALA A 160 -1.08 25.04 -1.78
N ILE A 161 -0.49 24.20 -0.92
CA ILE A 161 -0.87 22.79 -0.77
C ILE A 161 -2.37 22.67 -0.44
N LEU A 162 -2.88 23.48 0.49
CA LEU A 162 -4.31 23.49 0.83
C LEU A 162 -5.18 23.95 -0.33
N ALA A 163 -4.76 24.96 -1.09
CA ALA A 163 -5.48 25.42 -2.28
C ALA A 163 -5.62 24.29 -3.31
N TYR A 164 -4.57 23.51 -3.53
CA TYR A 164 -4.62 22.34 -4.39
C TYR A 164 -5.54 21.25 -3.86
N MET A 165 -5.42 20.87 -2.58
CA MET A 165 -6.30 19.85 -1.99
C MET A 165 -7.78 20.26 -2.03
N LYS A 166 -8.08 21.56 -1.85
CA LYS A 166 -9.43 22.12 -1.98
C LYS A 166 -9.94 22.05 -3.41
N TRP A 167 -9.08 22.35 -4.38
CA TRP A 167 -9.44 22.24 -5.79
C TRP A 167 -9.66 20.78 -6.22
N LEU A 168 -8.82 19.86 -5.76
CA LEU A 168 -8.91 18.45 -6.10
C LEU A 168 -10.20 17.83 -5.53
N GLY A 169 -10.53 18.14 -4.28
CA GLY A 169 -11.76 17.69 -3.62
C GLY A 169 -13.02 18.51 -3.94
N ARG A 170 -13.01 19.35 -4.98
CA ARG A 170 -14.18 20.19 -5.31
C ARG A 170 -15.42 19.31 -5.58
N GLY A 171 -16.57 19.73 -5.06
CA GLY A 171 -17.84 19.01 -5.20
C GLY A 171 -18.04 17.84 -4.23
N VAL A 172 -17.02 17.46 -3.45
CA VAL A 172 -17.14 16.43 -2.40
C VAL A 172 -17.83 17.04 -1.17
N LYS A 173 -18.91 16.39 -0.72
CA LYS A 173 -19.68 16.85 0.45
C LYS A 173 -18.99 16.47 1.76
N LYS A 174 -19.27 17.23 2.81
CA LYS A 174 -18.79 16.92 4.17
C LYS A 174 -19.23 15.51 4.58
N SER A 175 -18.29 14.73 5.11
CA SER A 175 -18.51 13.33 5.55
C SER A 175 -18.94 12.34 4.46
N GLU A 176 -18.81 12.69 3.17
CA GLU A 176 -19.06 11.77 2.07
C GLU A 176 -18.02 10.64 2.05
N LYS A 177 -18.48 9.39 1.98
CA LYS A 177 -17.60 8.21 1.85
C LYS A 177 -17.26 7.98 0.39
N LEU A 178 -16.10 8.45 -0.01
CA LEU A 178 -15.60 8.26 -1.37
C LEU A 178 -14.93 6.90 -1.54
N TYR A 179 -15.43 6.12 -2.50
CA TYR A 179 -14.82 4.85 -2.90
C TYR A 179 -13.38 5.05 -3.35
N GLY A 180 -12.44 4.27 -2.79
CA GLY A 180 -11.02 4.37 -3.12
C GLY A 180 -10.33 5.65 -2.61
N SER A 181 -10.92 6.40 -1.67
CA SER A 181 -10.26 7.59 -1.13
C SER A 181 -9.05 7.29 -0.23
N SER A 182 -8.96 6.09 0.32
CA SER A 182 -7.85 5.63 1.16
C SER A 182 -7.30 4.29 0.64
N THR A 183 -6.27 3.75 1.27
CA THR A 183 -5.80 2.38 0.98
C THR A 183 -6.92 1.37 1.24
N GLN A 184 -6.97 0.31 0.44
CA GLN A 184 -7.96 -0.74 0.63
C GLN A 184 -7.79 -1.41 1.99
N LYS A 185 -8.88 -1.72 2.66
CA LYS A 185 -8.87 -2.57 3.85
C LYS A 185 -8.98 -4.01 3.38
N LEU A 186 -7.85 -4.71 3.38
CA LEU A 186 -7.81 -6.14 3.07
C LEU A 186 -8.50 -6.93 4.18
N PRO A 187 -9.09 -8.10 3.88
CA PRO A 187 -9.49 -9.05 4.88
C PRO A 187 -8.33 -9.34 5.84
N PHE A 188 -8.65 -9.48 7.14
CA PHE A 188 -7.65 -9.89 8.12
C PHE A 188 -7.22 -11.34 7.86
N LEU A 189 -5.92 -11.58 7.99
CA LEU A 189 -5.40 -12.93 8.03
C LEU A 189 -5.89 -13.64 9.30
N THR A 190 -6.16 -14.94 9.18
CA THR A 190 -6.46 -15.82 10.33
C THR A 190 -5.21 -16.12 11.17
N VAL A 191 -4.02 -15.83 10.63
CA VAL A 191 -2.71 -15.97 11.26
C VAL A 191 -1.95 -14.65 11.22
N ALA A 192 -0.86 -14.53 11.99
CA ALA A 192 0.02 -13.36 11.89
C ALA A 192 0.68 -13.27 10.49
N ALA A 193 0.86 -12.05 9.99
CA ALA A 193 1.66 -11.80 8.80
C ALA A 193 3.12 -12.21 9.06
N ASN A 194 3.77 -12.83 8.08
CA ASN A 194 5.08 -13.45 8.23
C ASN A 194 6.18 -12.64 7.50
N PRO A 195 7.10 -11.96 8.23
CA PRO A 195 8.21 -11.23 7.64
C PRO A 195 9.17 -12.09 6.79
N ALA A 196 9.36 -13.38 7.11
CA ALA A 196 10.22 -14.26 6.33
C ALA A 196 9.63 -14.56 4.95
N ASN A 197 8.32 -14.80 4.87
CA ASN A 197 7.63 -14.89 3.58
C ASN A 197 7.66 -13.55 2.84
N GLY A 198 7.52 -12.45 3.58
CA GLY A 198 7.60 -11.10 3.04
C GLY A 198 8.93 -10.78 2.38
N LEU A 199 10.03 -11.28 2.93
CA LEU A 199 11.35 -11.17 2.31
C LEU A 199 11.40 -11.88 0.94
N THR A 200 10.77 -13.05 0.83
CA THR A 200 10.67 -13.76 -0.46
C THR A 200 9.90 -12.95 -1.49
N VAL A 201 8.76 -12.38 -1.11
CA VAL A 201 7.97 -11.48 -1.97
C VAL A 201 8.79 -10.25 -2.36
N TYR A 202 9.50 -9.66 -1.39
CA TYR A 202 10.33 -8.47 -1.60
C TYR A 202 11.43 -8.71 -2.64
N LYS A 203 12.20 -9.79 -2.47
CA LYS A 203 13.27 -10.18 -3.41
C LYS A 203 12.72 -10.41 -4.82
N ALA A 204 11.57 -11.06 -4.93
CA ALA A 204 10.98 -11.41 -6.21
C ALA A 204 10.33 -10.22 -6.94
N LYS A 205 9.72 -9.27 -6.21
CA LYS A 205 8.80 -8.28 -6.80
C LYS A 205 9.15 -6.82 -6.50
N CYS A 206 10.01 -6.53 -5.53
CA CYS A 206 10.23 -5.16 -5.03
C CYS A 206 11.70 -4.70 -5.11
N GLN A 207 12.64 -5.61 -4.88
CA GLN A 207 14.06 -5.32 -4.72
C GLN A 207 14.68 -4.62 -5.94
N SER A 208 14.25 -4.97 -7.16
CA SER A 208 14.80 -4.38 -8.39
C SER A 208 14.63 -2.86 -8.48
N CYS A 209 13.59 -2.32 -7.83
CA CYS A 209 13.34 -0.88 -7.78
C CYS A 209 13.79 -0.26 -6.45
N HIS A 210 13.52 -0.92 -5.33
CA HIS A 210 13.73 -0.35 -3.99
C HIS A 210 15.09 -0.69 -3.37
N GLY A 211 15.95 -1.46 -4.06
CA GLY A 211 17.27 -1.84 -3.58
C GLY A 211 17.25 -3.08 -2.68
N ALA A 212 18.40 -3.72 -2.48
CA ALA A 212 18.49 -4.89 -1.60
C ALA A 212 18.35 -4.53 -0.12
N GLY A 213 18.80 -3.33 0.25
CA GLY A 213 18.70 -2.75 1.58
C GLY A 213 17.56 -1.74 1.70
N GLY A 214 16.58 -1.72 0.78
CA GLY A 214 15.44 -0.81 0.83
C GLY A 214 15.79 0.67 0.72
N GLU A 215 17.01 0.97 0.26
CA GLU A 215 17.59 2.31 0.13
C GLU A 215 16.93 3.16 -0.97
N GLY A 216 16.13 2.53 -1.83
CA GLY A 216 15.52 3.18 -2.98
C GLY A 216 16.54 3.52 -4.06
N LEU A 217 16.12 4.38 -4.99
CA LEU A 217 16.96 4.90 -6.07
C LEU A 217 16.77 6.40 -6.17
N LEU A 218 17.85 7.15 -6.02
CA LEU A 218 17.85 8.59 -6.29
C LEU A 218 17.59 8.85 -7.77
N ALA A 219 16.81 9.88 -8.07
CA ALA A 219 16.66 10.40 -9.41
C ALA A 219 17.99 11.01 -9.91
N ALA A 220 18.09 11.22 -11.23
CA ALA A 220 19.28 11.76 -11.86
C ALA A 220 19.72 13.12 -11.29
N ASP A 221 18.77 13.94 -10.84
CA ASP A 221 19.03 15.23 -10.20
C ASP A 221 19.69 15.12 -8.81
N LYS A 222 19.71 13.92 -8.22
CA LYS A 222 20.18 13.63 -6.86
C LYS A 222 19.53 14.52 -5.79
N LYS A 223 18.32 15.03 -6.07
CA LYS A 223 17.49 15.85 -5.18
C LYS A 223 16.22 15.12 -4.77
N SER A 224 15.76 14.14 -5.54
CA SER A 224 14.59 13.33 -5.23
C SER A 224 14.86 11.84 -5.44
N TYR A 225 13.92 10.99 -5.02
CA TYR A 225 13.95 9.56 -5.29
C TYR A 225 13.06 9.21 -6.48
N ALA A 226 13.62 8.48 -7.46
CA ALA A 226 12.84 7.79 -8.48
C ALA A 226 12.05 6.63 -7.87
N TYR A 227 12.71 5.87 -6.98
CA TYR A 227 12.06 4.87 -6.12
C TYR A 227 12.36 5.21 -4.65
N PRO A 228 11.35 5.45 -3.81
CA PRO A 228 11.57 5.92 -2.45
C PRO A 228 12.21 4.84 -1.56
N PRO A 229 13.01 5.25 -0.55
CA PRO A 229 13.52 4.33 0.46
C PRO A 229 12.35 3.79 1.31
N LEU A 230 12.30 2.48 1.48
CA LEU A 230 11.24 1.82 2.23
C LEU A 230 11.57 1.70 3.73
N TRP A 231 12.85 1.73 4.08
CA TRP A 231 13.34 1.77 5.46
C TRP A 231 14.72 2.46 5.52
N GLY A 232 15.36 2.46 6.69
CA GLY A 232 16.59 3.19 6.94
C GLY A 232 16.37 4.67 7.21
N ARG A 233 17.48 5.40 7.43
CA ARG A 233 17.47 6.80 7.93
C ARG A 233 16.71 7.80 7.05
N HIS A 234 16.57 7.50 5.76
CA HIS A 234 15.93 8.38 4.77
C HIS A 234 14.46 8.02 4.50
N SER A 235 13.92 6.99 5.16
CA SER A 235 12.52 6.60 5.03
C SER A 235 11.62 7.31 6.05
N TYR A 236 10.34 6.96 6.05
CA TYR A 236 9.37 7.43 7.04
C TYR A 236 9.68 6.84 8.42
N ASN A 237 9.40 7.60 9.48
CA ASN A 237 9.58 7.12 10.85
C ASN A 237 8.45 6.19 11.30
N ASP A 238 8.65 5.54 12.43
CA ASP A 238 7.69 4.60 13.02
C ASP A 238 6.41 5.25 13.59
N GLY A 239 6.33 6.58 13.59
CA GLY A 239 5.10 7.33 13.87
C GLY A 239 4.20 7.53 12.63
N ALA A 240 4.65 7.15 11.43
CA ALA A 240 3.94 7.37 10.17
C ALA A 240 2.76 6.40 9.98
N GLY A 241 1.73 6.87 9.27
CA GLY A 241 0.58 6.04 8.92
C GLY A 241 0.93 4.83 8.05
N MET A 242 2.07 4.88 7.34
CA MET A 242 2.58 3.79 6.50
C MET A 242 3.34 2.73 7.30
N TYR A 243 3.76 3.03 8.54
CA TYR A 243 4.36 2.02 9.44
C TYR A 243 3.33 1.02 9.99
N ARG A 244 2.05 1.35 9.85
CA ARG A 244 0.91 0.52 10.23
C ARG A 244 0.62 -0.54 9.16
N LEU A 245 0.52 -1.79 9.59
CA LEU A 245 0.50 -2.93 8.68
C LEU A 245 -0.74 -2.99 7.79
N ILE A 246 -1.93 -2.67 8.31
CA ILE A 246 -3.18 -2.64 7.53
C ILE A 246 -3.08 -1.62 6.40
N ASN A 247 -2.53 -0.44 6.69
CA ASN A 247 -2.40 0.63 5.71
C ASN A 247 -1.39 0.27 4.61
N PHE A 248 -0.23 -0.27 4.99
CA PHE A 248 0.81 -0.67 4.06
C PHE A 248 0.34 -1.81 3.16
N ALA A 249 -0.23 -2.88 3.71
CA ALA A 249 -0.73 -4.02 2.95
C ALA A 249 -1.76 -3.58 1.90
N GLY A 250 -2.71 -2.73 2.30
CA GLY A 250 -3.71 -2.16 1.39
C GLY A 250 -3.13 -1.24 0.30
N PHE A 251 -2.04 -0.52 0.61
CA PHE A 251 -1.34 0.31 -0.36
C PHE A 251 -0.64 -0.57 -1.40
N VAL A 252 0.15 -1.56 -0.96
CA VAL A 252 0.93 -2.39 -1.88
C VAL A 252 0.07 -3.29 -2.73
N LYS A 253 -1.04 -3.84 -2.19
CA LYS A 253 -1.99 -4.65 -2.97
C LYS A 253 -2.43 -3.98 -4.27
N ASN A 254 -2.69 -2.67 -4.20
CA ASN A 254 -3.31 -1.91 -5.29
C ASN A 254 -2.33 -1.11 -6.14
N ASN A 255 -1.11 -0.86 -5.64
CA ASN A 255 -0.21 0.09 -6.25
C ASN A 255 1.19 -0.45 -6.49
N MET A 256 1.50 -1.67 -6.01
CA MET A 256 2.80 -2.29 -6.14
C MET A 256 2.67 -3.75 -6.59
N PRO A 257 3.67 -4.28 -7.33
CA PRO A 257 4.79 -3.56 -7.95
C PRO A 257 4.35 -2.69 -9.14
N TYR A 258 5.29 -2.08 -9.86
CA TYR A 258 4.99 -1.19 -10.98
C TYR A 258 4.02 -1.85 -11.98
N GLY A 259 2.97 -1.10 -12.38
CA GLY A 259 1.89 -1.60 -13.24
C GLY A 259 0.72 -2.26 -12.50
N ALA A 260 0.83 -2.53 -11.19
CA ALA A 260 -0.31 -2.94 -10.37
C ALA A 260 -1.34 -1.82 -10.26
N THR A 261 -2.61 -2.21 -10.25
CA THR A 261 -3.75 -1.31 -10.02
C THR A 261 -4.76 -2.05 -9.14
N TYR A 262 -5.70 -1.35 -8.49
CA TYR A 262 -6.78 -2.02 -7.76
C TYR A 262 -7.68 -2.92 -8.63
N GLN A 263 -7.69 -2.71 -9.95
CA GLN A 263 -8.41 -3.56 -10.92
C GLN A 263 -7.58 -4.76 -11.37
N ARG A 264 -6.25 -4.65 -11.31
CA ARG A 264 -5.27 -5.67 -11.71
C ARG A 264 -4.19 -5.77 -10.64
N PRO A 265 -4.53 -6.24 -9.43
CA PRO A 265 -3.54 -6.44 -8.39
C PRO A 265 -2.61 -7.60 -8.80
N GLN A 266 -1.32 -7.47 -8.49
CA GLN A 266 -0.32 -8.51 -8.80
C GLN A 266 0.18 -9.26 -7.56
N LEU A 267 -0.30 -8.87 -6.39
CA LEU A 267 -0.09 -9.55 -5.13
C LEU A 267 -1.41 -10.17 -4.67
N THR A 268 -1.35 -11.38 -4.12
CA THR A 268 -2.41 -11.92 -3.27
C THR A 268 -2.50 -11.10 -1.98
N ASP A 269 -3.61 -11.22 -1.26
CA ASP A 269 -3.77 -10.50 0.02
C ASP A 269 -2.71 -10.96 1.03
N LYS A 270 -2.40 -12.26 1.05
CA LYS A 270 -1.37 -12.83 1.91
C LYS A 270 0.03 -12.28 1.57
N GLU A 271 0.40 -12.23 0.29
CA GLU A 271 1.68 -11.63 -0.13
C GLU A 271 1.75 -10.15 0.27
N ALA A 272 0.66 -9.39 0.12
CA ALA A 272 0.59 -7.98 0.50
C ALA A 272 0.78 -7.78 2.02
N TRP A 273 0.18 -8.63 2.84
CA TRP A 273 0.37 -8.64 4.29
C TRP A 273 1.80 -9.03 4.69
N ASP A 274 2.33 -10.11 4.12
CA ASP A 274 3.66 -10.63 4.45
C ASP A 274 4.76 -9.62 4.04
N VAL A 275 4.69 -9.03 2.84
CA VAL A 275 5.68 -8.02 2.40
C VAL A 275 5.59 -6.74 3.22
N ALA A 276 4.37 -6.33 3.62
CA ALA A 276 4.19 -5.22 4.54
C ALA A 276 4.88 -5.50 5.89
N ALA A 277 4.80 -6.75 6.37
CA ALA A 277 5.39 -7.15 7.62
C ALA A 277 6.91 -7.05 7.51
N PHE A 278 7.49 -7.65 6.47
CA PHE A 278 8.92 -7.56 6.20
C PHE A 278 9.44 -6.13 6.15
N VAL A 279 8.82 -5.25 5.34
CA VAL A 279 9.26 -3.86 5.16
C VAL A 279 9.16 -3.06 6.47
N ASN A 280 8.07 -3.24 7.21
CA ASN A 280 7.88 -2.53 8.46
C ASN A 280 8.59 -3.19 9.66
N SER A 281 9.25 -4.35 9.50
CA SER A 281 10.19 -4.91 10.49
C SER A 281 11.59 -4.33 10.38
N GLN A 282 11.91 -3.62 9.30
CA GLN A 282 13.25 -3.08 9.07
C GLN A 282 13.53 -1.81 9.91
N PRO A 283 14.80 -1.55 10.27
CA PRO A 283 15.20 -0.37 11.03
C PRO A 283 14.81 0.94 10.33
N ARG A 284 14.31 1.91 11.09
CA ARG A 284 13.92 3.25 10.63
C ARG A 284 13.99 4.25 11.78
N PRO A 285 13.91 5.56 11.52
CA PRO A 285 13.89 6.56 12.58
C PRO A 285 12.73 6.35 13.55
N HIS A 286 13.00 6.52 14.85
CA HIS A 286 11.99 6.51 15.89
C HIS A 286 11.34 7.88 16.04
N ARG A 287 10.04 7.92 16.33
CA ARG A 287 9.33 9.11 16.79
C ARG A 287 8.62 8.82 18.11
N GLU A 288 8.86 9.68 19.08
CA GLU A 288 8.14 9.69 20.35
C GLU A 288 6.62 9.86 20.13
N GLN A 289 5.85 9.00 20.78
CA GLN A 289 4.40 8.88 20.58
C GLN A 289 3.62 8.88 21.91
N ASN A 290 4.24 9.27 23.02
CA ASN A 290 3.60 9.24 24.35
C ASN A 290 2.36 10.13 24.47
N SER A 291 2.28 11.19 23.67
CA SER A 291 1.12 12.08 23.58
C SER A 291 0.10 11.66 22.51
N ASP A 292 0.38 10.60 21.74
CA ASP A 292 -0.55 10.06 20.75
C ASP A 292 -1.58 9.15 21.44
N TRP A 293 -2.83 9.27 20.99
CA TRP A 293 -3.98 8.48 21.43
C TRP A 293 -4.26 8.63 22.94
N PRO A 294 -4.54 9.86 23.43
CA PRO A 294 -4.90 10.07 24.84
C PRO A 294 -6.12 9.22 25.23
N ASP A 295 -7.06 9.04 24.29
CA ASP A 295 -8.07 7.99 24.36
C ASP A 295 -7.54 6.71 23.70
N ARG A 296 -7.07 5.78 24.54
CA ARG A 296 -6.52 4.48 24.10
C ARG A 296 -7.54 3.62 23.35
N THR A 297 -8.84 3.84 23.54
CA THR A 297 -9.89 3.09 22.81
C THR A 297 -9.96 3.46 21.32
N LYS A 298 -9.40 4.61 20.95
CA LYS A 298 -9.33 5.10 19.55
C LYS A 298 -8.01 4.77 18.87
N LYS A 299 -7.05 4.18 19.60
CA LYS A 299 -5.78 3.75 19.06
C LYS A 299 -6.00 2.70 17.95
N PRO A 300 -5.32 2.80 16.80
CA PRO A 300 -5.45 1.80 15.75
C PRO A 300 -4.99 0.42 16.22
N ILE A 301 -5.73 -0.64 15.84
CA ILE A 301 -5.42 -2.03 16.21
C ILE A 301 -4.07 -2.53 15.66
N ASP A 302 -3.51 -1.85 14.66
CA ASP A 302 -2.24 -2.20 14.03
C ASP A 302 -1.13 -1.20 14.37
N MET A 303 -1.29 -0.45 15.47
CA MET A 303 -0.23 0.39 16.03
C MET A 303 0.65 -0.46 16.97
N PRO A 304 1.93 -0.71 16.65
CA PRO A 304 2.74 -1.71 17.34
C PRO A 304 3.46 -1.17 18.59
N PHE A 305 2.98 -0.08 19.17
CA PHE A 305 3.53 0.50 20.38
C PHE A 305 2.43 0.66 21.40
N GLY A 306 2.61 0.18 22.61
CA GLY A 306 1.71 0.33 23.72
C GLY A 306 1.67 1.78 24.25
N PRO A 307 0.99 2.01 25.37
CA PRO A 307 0.01 1.11 26.00
C PRO A 307 -1.29 0.99 25.18
N TYR A 308 -2.07 -0.06 25.44
CA TYR A 308 -3.34 -0.37 24.77
C TYR A 308 -4.53 -0.30 25.76
N ALA A 309 -5.75 -0.38 25.21
CA ALA A 309 -6.99 -0.53 25.97
C ALA A 309 -7.45 -2.01 26.06
N ASP A 310 -6.62 -2.93 25.59
CA ASP A 310 -6.79 -4.38 25.65
C ASP A 310 -5.50 -5.03 26.15
N ASN A 311 -5.52 -6.36 26.21
CA ASN A 311 -4.45 -7.20 26.73
C ASN A 311 -3.63 -7.87 25.61
N PHE A 312 -3.75 -7.40 24.36
CA PHE A 312 -2.95 -7.95 23.27
C PHE A 312 -1.52 -7.38 23.31
N SER A 313 -0.54 -8.21 22.94
CA SER A 313 0.86 -7.82 22.93
C SER A 313 1.18 -6.86 21.77
N GLU A 314 2.28 -6.10 21.89
CA GLU A 314 2.79 -5.29 20.78
C GLU A 314 3.07 -6.13 19.53
N GLN A 315 3.53 -7.36 19.70
CA GLN A 315 3.73 -8.31 18.60
C GLN A 315 2.44 -8.64 17.86
N GLN A 316 1.32 -8.83 18.59
CA GLN A 316 0.00 -9.05 17.99
C GLN A 316 -0.53 -7.80 17.31
N HIS A 317 -0.32 -6.61 17.89
CA HIS A 317 -0.63 -5.35 17.20
C HIS A 317 0.26 -5.13 15.95
N LYS A 318 1.51 -5.61 15.98
CA LYS A 318 2.45 -5.46 14.87
C LYS A 318 2.12 -6.36 13.68
N TYR A 319 1.79 -7.63 13.91
CA TYR A 319 1.66 -8.63 12.84
C TYR A 319 0.29 -9.31 12.77
N GLY A 320 -0.61 -9.06 13.71
CA GLY A 320 -1.87 -9.77 13.85
C GLY A 320 -1.72 -11.14 14.54
N PRO A 321 -2.70 -12.04 14.40
CA PRO A 321 -3.97 -11.85 13.69
C PRO A 321 -4.84 -10.76 14.32
N TYR A 322 -5.49 -9.95 13.49
CA TYR A 322 -6.21 -8.74 13.94
C TYR A 322 -7.66 -8.98 14.37
N THR A 323 -8.24 -10.13 14.05
CA THR A 323 -9.66 -10.43 14.31
C THR A 323 -10.02 -10.28 15.78
N GLY A 324 -9.22 -10.83 16.69
CA GLY A 324 -9.45 -10.72 18.14
C GLY A 324 -9.33 -9.29 18.66
N ILE A 325 -8.35 -8.54 18.16
CA ILE A 325 -8.12 -7.14 18.54
C ILE A 325 -9.29 -6.25 18.07
N ALA A 326 -9.74 -6.46 16.83
CA ALA A 326 -10.88 -5.74 16.27
C ALA A 326 -12.17 -6.03 17.03
N ALA A 327 -12.44 -7.31 17.36
CA ALA A 327 -13.59 -7.69 18.17
C ALA A 327 -13.57 -7.01 19.55
N ALA A 328 -12.43 -7.05 20.24
CA ALA A 328 -12.27 -6.41 21.54
C ALA A 328 -12.49 -4.88 21.47
N GLN A 329 -12.03 -4.23 20.40
CA GLN A 329 -12.26 -2.79 20.19
C GLN A 329 -13.74 -2.48 19.96
N ILE A 330 -14.47 -3.31 19.21
CA ILE A 330 -15.92 -3.15 18.99
C ILE A 330 -16.67 -3.29 20.32
N THR A 331 -16.41 -4.36 21.09
CA THR A 331 -17.06 -4.59 22.40
C THR A 331 -16.85 -3.42 23.37
N ARG A 332 -15.67 -2.82 23.39
CA ARG A 332 -15.45 -1.62 24.21
C ARG A 332 -16.29 -0.43 23.75
N GLN A 333 -16.35 -0.18 22.44
CA GLN A 333 -17.10 0.93 21.87
C GLN A 333 -18.62 0.80 22.06
N THR A 334 -19.15 -0.43 22.14
CA THR A 334 -20.56 -0.67 22.46
C THR A 334 -20.85 -0.44 23.94
N ASN A 335 -19.91 -0.74 24.83
CA ASN A 335 -20.09 -0.60 26.28
C ASN A 335 -19.87 0.83 26.81
N THR A 336 -19.38 1.76 25.97
CA THR A 336 -19.16 3.18 26.33
C THR A 336 -20.23 4.13 25.77
N LYS A 337 -21.26 3.60 25.10
CA LYS A 337 -22.40 4.36 24.58
C LYS A 337 -23.64 4.10 25.42
#